data_AF-A0A452XD68-F1
#
_entry.id   AF-A0A452XD68-F1
#
_cell.length_a   1.000
_cell.length_b   1.000
_cell.length_c   1.000
_cell.angle_alpha   90.00
_cell.angle_beta   90.00
_cell.angle_gamma   90.00
#
_symmetry.space_group_name_H-M   'P 1'
#
loop_
_entity.id
_entity.type
_entity.pdbx_description
1 polymer ?
#
loop_
_entity_poly.entity_id
_entity_poly.type
_entity_poly.pdbx_seq_one_letter_code
_entity_poly.pdbx_strand_id
1 'polypeptide(L)'
;SYLLSGYTKRDLRSNEATMKYLLMGGASSSILVHGFSWLYGSSGGEIELQEIVNGLINTQMYNSPGISIALISITVGLGFKLSPAPFHQWTPDVYEGVWFV
;
A
#
# COMPACT_ATOMS: atom_id res chain seq x y z
N SER A 1 -2.27 0.38 -14.15
CA SER A 1 -1.79 -0.99 -13.85
C SER A 1 -2.92 -2.01 -13.88
N TYR A 2 -3.96 -1.90 -13.04
CA TYR A 2 -5.06 -2.89 -12.99
C TYR A 2 -5.83 -3.08 -14.31
N LEU A 3 -6.11 -2.01 -15.05
CA LEU A 3 -6.77 -2.14 -16.37
C LEU A 3 -5.88 -2.83 -17.41
N LEU A 4 -4.56 -2.62 -17.31
CA LEU A 4 -3.60 -3.16 -18.28
C LEU A 4 -3.32 -4.64 -18.02
N SER A 5 -3.37 -5.10 -16.77
CA SER A 5 -3.19 -6.52 -16.45
C SER A 5 -4.29 -7.41 -17.05
N GLY A 6 -5.47 -6.85 -17.31
CA GLY A 6 -6.65 -7.57 -17.82
C GLY A 6 -6.92 -7.34 -19.30
N TYR A 7 -5.89 -7.02 -20.08
CA TYR A 7 -6.04 -6.68 -21.49
C TYR A 7 -6.68 -7.82 -22.30
N THR A 8 -6.27 -9.07 -22.04
CA THR A 8 -6.74 -10.27 -22.74
C THR A 8 -8.01 -10.83 -22.09
N LYS A 9 -9.15 -10.14 -22.28
CA LYS A 9 -10.44 -10.47 -21.63
C LYS A 9 -10.96 -11.90 -21.82
N ARG A 10 -10.53 -12.57 -22.91
CA ARG A 10 -10.95 -13.93 -23.25
C ARG A 10 -10.09 -15.01 -22.58
N ASP A 11 -8.95 -14.63 -22.00
CA ASP A 11 -8.10 -15.55 -21.27
C ASP A 11 -8.50 -15.57 -19.79
N LEU A 12 -8.85 -16.76 -19.29
CA LEU A 12 -9.19 -17.00 -17.90
C LEU A 12 -8.02 -16.66 -16.97
N ARG A 13 -6.77 -16.91 -17.38
CA ARG A 13 -5.57 -16.65 -16.58
C ARG A 13 -5.33 -15.15 -16.40
N SER A 14 -5.50 -14.36 -17.46
CA SER A 14 -5.39 -12.90 -17.41
C SER A 14 -6.45 -12.27 -16.51
N ASN A 15 -7.69 -12.79 -16.57
CA ASN A 15 -8.77 -12.35 -15.69
C ASN A 15 -8.50 -12.69 -14.21
N GLU A 16 -8.02 -13.91 -13.93
CA GLU A 16 -7.65 -14.33 -12.58
C GLU A 16 -6.52 -13.46 -12.01
N ALA A 17 -5.43 -13.27 -12.76
CA ALA A 17 -4.31 -12.42 -12.37
C ALA A 17 -4.73 -10.98 -12.11
N THR A 18 -5.61 -10.42 -12.96
CA THR A 18 -6.14 -9.07 -12.77
C THR A 18 -6.97 -8.94 -11.50
N MET A 19 -7.84 -9.93 -11.23
CA MET A 19 -8.66 -9.93 -10.02
C MET A 19 -7.79 -10.03 -8.77
N LYS A 20 -6.81 -10.94 -8.76
CA LYS A 20 -5.82 -11.04 -7.66
C LYS A 20 -5.08 -9.73 -7.46
N TYR A 21 -4.57 -9.12 -8.53
CA TYR A 21 -3.81 -7.88 -8.45
C TYR A 21 -4.66 -6.72 -7.93
N LEU A 22 -5.90 -6.59 -8.39
CA LEU A 22 -6.82 -5.54 -7.96
C LEU A 22 -7.20 -5.69 -6.49
N LEU A 23 -7.55 -6.90 -6.03
CA LEU A 23 -7.89 -7.14 -4.63
C LEU A 23 -6.71 -6.87 -3.70
N MET A 24 -5.55 -7.45 -4.01
CA MET A 24 -4.36 -7.34 -3.16
C MET A 24 -3.80 -5.90 -3.17
N GLY A 25 -3.79 -5.25 -4.35
CA GLY A 25 -3.40 -3.85 -4.50
C GLY A 25 -4.36 -2.86 -3.84
N GLY A 26 -5.67 -3.15 -3.86
CA GLY A 26 -6.70 -2.39 -3.13
C GLY A 26 -6.54 -2.52 -1.62
N ALA A 27 -6.31 -3.73 -1.11
CA ALA A 27 -6.04 -3.98 0.30
C ALA A 27 -4.76 -3.26 0.78
N SER A 28 -3.66 -3.36 0.02
CA SER A 28 -2.42 -2.62 0.27
C SER A 28 -2.63 -1.12 0.33
N SER A 29 -3.37 -0.56 -0.63
CA SER A 29 -3.65 0.88 -0.68
C SER A 29 -4.50 1.33 0.51
N SER A 30 -5.44 0.49 0.96
CA SER A 30 -6.26 0.77 2.14
C SER A 30 -5.43 0.80 3.43
N ILE A 31 -4.51 -0.15 3.61
CA ILE A 31 -3.58 -0.19 4.76
C ILE A 31 -2.67 1.05 4.75
N LEU A 32 -2.17 1.42 3.58
CA LEU A 32 -1.30 2.58 3.41
C LEU A 32 -2.02 3.89 3.75
N VAL A 33 -3.24 4.09 3.24
CA VAL A 33 -4.06 5.27 3.55
C VAL A 33 -4.45 5.30 5.03
N HIS A 34 -4.72 4.15 5.65
CA HIS A 34 -4.96 4.08 7.10
C HIS A 34 -3.75 4.55 7.91
N GLY A 35 -2.53 4.15 7.51
CA GLY A 35 -1.30 4.64 8.15
C GLY A 35 -1.10 6.15 8.00
N PHE A 36 -1.37 6.71 6.81
CA PHE A 36 -1.35 8.16 6.63
C PHE A 36 -2.43 8.89 7.43
N SER A 37 -3.64 8.32 7.56
CA SER A 37 -4.70 8.89 8.37
C SER A 37 -4.29 9.02 9.84
N TRP A 38 -3.56 8.04 10.38
CA TRP A 38 -3.02 8.12 11.74
C TRP A 38 -1.96 9.21 11.88
N LEU A 39 -1.00 9.30 10.94
CA LEU A 39 0.00 10.36 10.96
C LEU A 39 -0.64 11.75 10.88
N TYR A 40 -1.62 11.92 9.99
CA TYR A 40 -2.36 13.16 9.82
C TYR A 40 -3.10 13.56 11.10
N GLY A 41 -3.77 12.62 11.76
CA GLY A 41 -4.44 12.89 13.03
C GLY A 41 -3.47 13.25 14.16
N SER A 42 -2.32 12.57 14.24
CA SER A 42 -1.33 12.83 15.28
C SER A 42 -0.48 14.08 15.05
N SER A 43 -0.34 14.55 13.80
CA SER A 43 0.35 15.81 13.50
C SER A 43 -0.51 17.05 13.74
N GLY A 44 -1.83 16.89 13.93
CA GLY A 44 -2.77 18.01 14.05
C GLY A 44 -3.42 18.44 12.73
N GLY A 45 -3.29 17.63 11.67
CA GLY A 45 -3.89 17.90 10.37
C GLY A 45 -2.91 18.39 9.31
N GLU A 46 -1.61 18.21 9.53
CA GLU A 46 -0.57 18.61 8.59
C GLU A 46 -0.32 17.56 7.51
N ILE A 47 0.00 18.03 6.30
CA ILE A 47 0.23 17.18 5.11
C ILE A 47 1.68 17.26 4.66
N GLU A 48 2.35 18.39 4.89
CA GLU A 48 3.76 18.53 4.58
C GLU A 48 4.62 17.74 5.56
N LEU A 49 5.64 17.05 5.05
CA LEU A 49 6.44 16.12 5.85
C LEU A 49 7.17 16.83 7.01
N GLN A 50 7.66 18.06 6.77
CA GLN A 50 8.32 18.86 7.80
C GLN A 50 7.33 19.25 8.90
N GLU A 51 6.13 19.68 8.53
CA GLU A 51 5.08 20.05 9.47
C GLU A 51 4.53 18.85 10.25
N ILE A 52 4.47 17.67 9.64
CA ILE A 52 4.13 16.43 10.34
C ILE A 52 5.15 16.14 11.45
N VAL A 53 6.44 16.26 11.16
CA VAL A 53 7.50 16.05 12.16
C VAL A 53 7.41 17.08 13.28
N ASN A 54 7.22 18.36 12.95
CA ASN A 54 7.04 19.43 13.93
C ASN A 54 5.80 19.17 14.82
N GLY A 55 4.67 18.80 14.22
CA GLY A 55 3.43 18.47 14.90
C GLY A 55 3.57 17.29 15.86
N LEU A 56 4.31 16.24 15.48
CA LEU A 56 4.60 15.09 16.34
C LEU A 56 5.50 15.43 17.53
N ILE A 57 6.47 16.34 17.35
CA ILE A 57 7.33 16.83 18.43
C ILE A 57 6.52 17.69 19.40
N ASN A 58 5.72 18.64 18.87
CA ASN A 58 4.91 19.56 19.67
C ASN A 58 3.85 18.85 20.50
N THR A 59 3.23 17.80 19.95
CA THR A 59 2.23 16.98 20.66
C THR A 59 2.85 15.90 21.54
N GLN A 60 4.18 15.75 21.56
CA GLN A 60 4.92 14.68 22.25
C GLN A 60 4.45 13.26 21.85
N MET A 61 3.85 13.12 20.66
CA MET A 61 3.29 11.86 20.16
C MET A 61 4.33 10.96 19.46
N TYR A 62 5.56 11.44 19.30
CA TYR A 62 6.64 10.75 18.58
C TYR A 62 6.94 9.33 19.10
N ASN A 63 6.72 9.05 20.39
CA ASN A 63 6.93 7.74 21.00
C ASN A 63 5.62 7.01 21.36
N SER A 64 4.49 7.47 20.82
CA SER A 64 3.20 6.85 21.08
C SER A 64 3.06 5.54 20.27
N PRO A 65 2.33 4.54 20.79
CA PRO A 65 2.07 3.30 20.05
C PRO A 65 1.28 3.55 18.75
N GLY A 66 0.50 4.64 18.68
CA GLY A 66 -0.23 5.04 17.47
C GLY A 66 0.70 5.36 16.30
N ILE A 67 1.83 6.06 16.57
CA ILE A 67 2.84 6.34 15.54
C ILE A 67 3.51 5.05 15.07
N SER A 68 3.78 4.10 15.97
CA SER A 68 4.34 2.80 15.58
C SER A 68 3.40 2.03 14.65
N ILE A 69 2.10 2.02 14.95
CA ILE A 69 1.07 1.39 14.10
C ILE A 69 1.00 2.09 12.73
N ALA A 70 1.08 3.42 12.71
CA ALA A 70 1.08 4.19 11.46
C ALA A 70 2.27 3.84 10.57
N LEU A 71 3.49 3.81 11.15
CA LEU A 71 4.72 3.46 10.45
C LEU A 71 4.71 2.02 9.93
N ILE A 72 4.24 1.06 10.74
CA ILE A 72 4.09 -0.34 10.31
C ILE A 72 3.12 -0.43 9.13
N SER A 73 1.96 0.24 9.22
CA SER A 73 0.94 0.22 8.17
C SER A 73 1.48 0.81 6.86
N ILE A 74 2.18 1.94 6.91
CA ILE A 74 2.83 2.56 5.74
C ILE A 74 3.89 1.62 5.17
N THR A 75 4.72 1.02 6.02
CA THR A 75 5.79 0.09 5.59
C THR A 75 5.21 -1.15 4.90
N VAL A 76 4.15 -1.74 5.43
CA VAL A 76 3.44 -2.88 4.82
C VAL A 76 2.82 -2.47 3.48
N GLY A 77 2.17 -1.31 3.43
CA GLY A 77 1.54 -0.79 2.21
C GLY A 77 2.56 -0.52 1.09
N LEU A 78 3.69 0.10 1.43
CA LEU A 78 4.81 0.33 0.49
C LEU A 78 5.52 -0.96 0.11
N GLY A 79 5.73 -1.87 1.07
CA GLY A 79 6.31 -3.19 0.85
C GLY A 79 5.51 -3.96 -0.20
N PHE A 80 4.18 -3.99 -0.10
CA PHE A 80 3.35 -4.64 -1.12
C PHE A 80 3.57 -4.08 -2.54
N LYS A 81 3.75 -2.75 -2.69
CA LYS A 81 3.97 -2.11 -4.00
C LYS A 81 5.36 -2.39 -4.58
N LEU A 82 6.38 -2.54 -3.72
CA LEU A 82 7.76 -2.81 -4.10
C LEU A 82 8.09 -4.31 -4.26
N SER A 83 7.21 -5.19 -3.76
CA SER A 83 7.37 -6.64 -3.79
C SER A 83 8.68 -7.21 -3.17
N PRO A 84 9.28 -6.66 -2.10
CA PRO A 84 10.36 -7.35 -1.38
C PRO A 84 9.77 -8.49 -0.53
N ALA A 85 10.60 -9.42 -0.06
CA ALA A 85 10.17 -10.38 0.96
C ALA A 85 9.78 -9.65 2.26
N PRO A 86 8.66 -10.02 2.93
CA PRO A 86 7.75 -11.14 2.68
C PRO A 86 6.46 -10.77 1.91
N PHE A 87 6.43 -9.69 1.11
CA PHE A 87 5.24 -9.12 0.45
C PHE A 87 5.14 -9.44 -1.06
N HIS A 88 5.85 -10.46 -1.55
CA HIS A 88 6.01 -10.79 -2.97
C HIS A 88 5.03 -11.85 -3.49
N GLN A 89 4.10 -12.35 -2.66
CA GLN A 89 3.23 -13.50 -2.96
C GLN A 89 2.39 -13.30 -4.22
N TRP A 90 1.98 -12.06 -4.50
CA TRP A 90 1.16 -11.72 -5.67
C TRP A 90 1.99 -11.60 -6.96
N THR A 91 3.29 -11.32 -6.85
CA THR A 91 4.19 -11.02 -7.97
C THR A 91 4.26 -12.16 -9.00
N PRO A 92 4.56 -13.43 -8.65
CA PRO A 92 4.68 -14.49 -9.66
C PRO A 92 3.38 -14.71 -10.44
N ASP A 93 2.24 -14.81 -9.74
CA ASP A 93 0.92 -15.03 -10.35
C ASP A 93 0.53 -13.92 -11.33
N VAL A 94 0.76 -12.66 -10.96
CA VAL A 94 0.37 -11.51 -11.79
C VAL A 94 1.30 -11.35 -12.98
N TYR A 95 2.60 -11.58 -12.82
CA TYR A 95 3.53 -11.52 -13.95
C TYR A 95 3.31 -12.67 -14.94
N GLU A 96 2.96 -13.86 -14.46
CA GLU A 96 2.64 -14.99 -15.33
C GLU A 96 1.30 -14.80 -16.06
N GLY A 97 0.27 -14.30 -15.38
CA GLY A 97 -1.06 -14.12 -16.00
C GLY A 97 -1.20 -12.92 -16.93
N VAL A 98 -0.28 -11.95 -16.89
CA VAL A 98 -0.28 -10.76 -17.76
C VAL A 98 0.49 -11.02 -19.07
N TRP A 99 0.81 -12.29 -19.39
CA TRP A 99 1.63 -12.62 -20.56
C TRP A 99 1.03 -12.06 -21.86
N PHE A 100 1.83 -11.21 -22.52
CA PHE A 100 1.50 -10.57 -23.80
C PHE A 100 2.01 -11.43 -24.96
N VAL A 101 1.44 -12.62 -25.17
CA VAL A 101 1.40 -13.31 -26.48
C VAL A 101 0.12 -14.13 -26.56
#